data_AF-A0A523J3B9-F1
#
_entry.id   AF-A0A523J3B9-F1
#
_cell.length_a   1.000
_cell.length_b   1.000
_cell.length_c   1.000
_cell.angle_alpha   90.00
_cell.angle_beta   90.00
_cell.angle_gamma   90.00
#
_symmetry.space_group_name_H-M   'P 1'
#
loop_
_entity.id
_entity.type
_entity.pdbx_description
1 polymer ?
#
loop_
_entity_poly.entity_id
_entity_poly.type
_entity_poly.pdbx_seq_one_letter_code
_entity_poly.pdbx_strand_id
1 'polypeptide(L)'
;MDLKKISAILWFLSALFCLRVLAQLTASVVDTTFLPAFEDWHSGTMPYGLLAFFQIVILFFMAKTALRFSRKQVRPSKRTGVFILIIGSIYFFAMVLRMTLGLTLYTESRWFSNYLSTAFHYVLALYLLLVGWHHHKMAQHKLVNLSG
;
A
#
# COMPACT_ATOMS: atom_id res chain seq x y z
N MET A 1 -14.33 6.00 -13.46
CA MET A 1 -14.65 6.03 -12.02
C MET A 1 -14.54 7.47 -11.56
N ASP A 2 -15.55 7.98 -10.85
CA ASP A 2 -15.54 9.35 -10.31
C ASP A 2 -14.39 9.55 -9.31
N LEU A 3 -13.77 10.73 -9.30
CA LEU A 3 -12.77 11.16 -8.32
C LEU A 3 -13.25 10.98 -6.88
N LYS A 4 -14.55 11.17 -6.60
CA LYS A 4 -15.12 10.90 -5.27
C LYS A 4 -14.97 9.44 -4.86
N LYS A 5 -15.30 8.51 -5.77
CA LYS A 5 -15.16 7.06 -5.53
C LYS A 5 -13.69 6.67 -5.35
N ILE A 6 -12.80 7.18 -6.21
CA ILE A 6 -11.36 6.96 -6.08
C ILE A 6 -10.86 7.47 -4.74
N SER A 7 -11.21 8.70 -4.37
CA SER A 7 -10.79 9.29 -3.09
C SER A 7 -11.28 8.48 -1.89
N ALA A 8 -12.52 7.98 -1.91
CA ALA A 8 -13.05 7.14 -0.84
C ALA A 8 -12.25 5.83 -0.70
N ILE A 9 -11.92 5.17 -1.81
CA ILE A 9 -11.09 3.96 -1.80
C ILE A 9 -9.68 4.26 -1.29
N LEU A 10 -9.06 5.37 -1.72
CA LEU A 10 -7.74 5.76 -1.25
C LEU A 10 -7.72 6.05 0.26
N TRP A 11 -8.76 6.71 0.79
CA TRP A 11 -8.91 6.93 2.23
C TRP A 11 -9.11 5.62 2.98
N PHE A 12 -9.95 4.73 2.47
CA PHE A 12 -10.17 3.41 3.06
C PHE A 12 -8.86 2.61 3.14
N LEU A 13 -8.10 2.52 2.05
CA LEU A 13 -6.79 1.85 2.03
C LEU A 13 -5.77 2.53 2.97
N SER A 14 -5.79 3.86 3.06
CA SER A 14 -4.94 4.61 4.02
C SER A 14 -5.33 4.31 5.47
N ALA A 15 -6.63 4.20 5.77
CA ALA A 15 -7.12 3.86 7.09
C ALA A 15 -6.74 2.43 7.48
N LEU A 16 -6.82 1.46 6.56
CA LEU A 16 -6.34 0.09 6.78
C LEU A 16 -4.84 0.06 7.09
N PHE A 17 -4.03 0.82 6.34
CA PHE A 17 -2.60 0.92 6.60
C PHE A 17 -2.32 1.59 7.95
N CYS A 18 -3.06 2.65 8.31
CA CYS A 18 -2.98 3.31 9.60
C CYS A 18 -3.32 2.35 10.75
N LEU A 19 -4.42 1.61 10.64
CA LEU A 19 -4.83 0.58 11.59
C LEU A 19 -3.72 -0.44 11.81
N ARG A 20 -3.02 -0.86 10.74
CA ARG A 20 -1.86 -1.73 10.86
C ARG A 20 -0.70 -1.11 11.63
N VAL A 21 -0.37 0.15 11.39
CA VAL A 21 0.70 0.84 12.13
C VAL A 21 0.35 0.94 13.62
N LEU A 22 -0.89 1.32 13.93
CA LEU A 22 -1.38 1.40 15.30
C LEU A 22 -1.43 0.02 15.97
N ALA A 23 -1.94 -1.00 15.29
CA ALA A 23 -1.99 -2.36 15.80
C ALA A 23 -0.60 -2.93 16.09
N GLN A 24 0.36 -2.72 15.20
CA GLN A 24 1.75 -3.14 15.43
C GLN A 24 2.38 -2.39 16.62
N LEU A 25 2.12 -1.09 16.76
CA LEU A 25 2.60 -0.30 17.90
C LEU A 25 1.97 -0.80 19.21
N THR A 26 0.67 -1.03 19.24
CA THR A 26 -0.02 -1.58 20.41
C THR A 26 0.54 -2.95 20.78
N ALA A 27 0.71 -3.87 19.81
CA ALA A 27 1.29 -5.19 20.04
C ALA A 27 2.74 -5.13 20.55
N SER A 28 3.48 -4.04 20.29
CA SER A 28 4.85 -3.88 20.79
C SER A 28 4.94 -3.49 22.27
N VAL A 29 3.84 -3.01 22.86
CA VAL A 29 3.81 -2.50 24.25
C VAL A 29 2.77 -3.20 25.12
N VAL A 30 1.77 -3.85 24.52
CA VAL A 30 0.72 -4.59 25.22
C VAL A 30 0.65 -6.01 24.67
N ASP A 31 0.76 -6.99 25.56
CA ASP A 31 0.40 -8.37 25.26
C ASP A 31 -1.11 -8.55 25.45
N THR A 32 -1.82 -8.93 24.39
CA THR A 32 -3.28 -9.09 24.40
C THR A 32 -3.67 -10.35 23.66
N THR A 33 -4.75 -11.01 24.09
CA THR A 33 -5.32 -12.14 23.35
C THR A 33 -6.14 -11.74 22.13
N PHE A 34 -6.44 -10.44 21.98
CA PHE A 34 -7.24 -9.91 20.86
C PHE A 34 -6.40 -9.58 19.62
N LEU A 35 -5.20 -9.02 19.80
CA LEU A 35 -4.27 -8.78 18.69
C LEU A 35 -3.32 -9.97 18.50
N PRO A 36 -2.95 -10.30 17.25
CA PRO A 36 -1.82 -11.17 16.97
C PRO A 36 -0.54 -10.66 17.65
N ALA A 37 0.36 -11.58 18.00
CA ALA A 37 1.61 -11.28 18.67
C ALA A 37 2.47 -10.33 17.82
N PHE A 38 3.34 -9.53 18.45
CA PHE A 38 4.19 -8.55 17.75
C PHE A 38 5.01 -9.18 16.61
N GLU A 39 5.42 -10.43 16.81
CA GLU A 39 6.16 -11.28 15.90
C GLU A 39 5.43 -11.52 14.58
N ASP A 40 4.09 -11.54 14.60
CA ASP A 40 3.25 -11.67 13.43
C ASP A 40 3.12 -10.35 12.66
N TRP A 41 3.40 -9.21 13.29
CA TRP A 41 3.43 -7.90 12.63
C TRP A 41 4.82 -7.55 12.08
N HIS A 42 5.86 -8.21 12.59
CA HIS A 42 7.26 -7.90 12.30
C HIS A 42 8.07 -9.13 11.88
N SER A 43 8.56 -9.12 10.65
CA SER A 43 9.40 -10.19 10.12
C SER A 43 10.81 -10.26 10.71
N GLY A 44 11.21 -9.32 11.57
CA GLY A 44 12.55 -9.28 12.17
C GLY A 44 13.69 -8.86 11.22
N THR A 45 13.39 -8.55 9.95
CA THR A 45 14.42 -8.22 8.93
C THR A 45 15.08 -6.87 9.09
N MET A 46 14.50 -5.97 9.90
CA MET A 46 15.07 -4.67 10.19
C MET A 46 14.63 -4.20 11.58
N PRO A 47 15.37 -3.28 12.22
CA PRO A 47 14.98 -2.73 13.52
C PRO A 47 13.58 -2.11 13.48
N TYR A 48 12.78 -2.35 14.53
CA TYR A 48 11.39 -1.88 14.58
C TYR A 48 11.27 -0.35 14.45
N GLY A 49 12.15 0.43 15.11
CA GLY A 49 12.12 1.89 15.02
C GLY A 49 12.29 2.41 13.58
N LEU A 50 13.18 1.79 12.81
CA LEU A 50 13.39 2.16 11.40
C LEU A 50 12.20 1.74 10.53
N LEU A 51 11.63 0.57 10.80
CA LEU A 51 10.41 0.10 10.13
C LEU A 51 9.23 1.06 10.39
N ALA A 52 9.01 1.44 11.65
CA ALA A 52 7.96 2.37 12.05
C ALA A 52 8.15 3.74 11.39
N PHE A 53 9.39 4.25 11.31
CA PHE A 53 9.69 5.49 10.59
C PHE A 53 9.22 5.42 9.12
N PHE A 54 9.59 4.38 8.38
CA PHE A 54 9.14 4.23 6.99
C PHE A 54 7.62 4.08 6.88
N GLN A 55 6.98 3.40 7.82
CA GLN A 55 5.52 3.28 7.83
C GLN A 55 4.83 4.64 7.99
N ILE A 56 5.31 5.50 8.89
CA ILE A 56 4.78 6.85 9.08
C ILE A 56 4.99 7.69 7.82
N VAL A 57 6.17 7.59 7.19
CA VAL A 57 6.46 8.28 5.93
C VAL A 57 5.51 7.82 4.82
N ILE A 58 5.31 6.51 4.66
CA ILE A 58 4.37 5.94 3.67
C ILE A 58 2.95 6.43 3.95
N LEU A 59 2.49 6.34 5.20
CA LEU A 59 1.15 6.77 5.60
C LEU A 59 0.94 8.26 5.34
N PHE A 60 1.94 9.10 5.60
CA PHE A 60 1.91 10.52 5.27
C PHE A 60 1.69 10.74 3.77
N PHE A 61 2.44 10.04 2.91
CA PHE A 61 2.27 10.16 1.46
C PHE A 61 0.92 9.62 0.97
N MET A 62 0.41 8.54 1.55
CA MET A 62 -0.92 8.01 1.27
C MET A 62 -2.01 9.03 1.65
N ALA A 63 -1.97 9.60 2.85
CA ALA A 63 -2.92 10.60 3.30
C ALA A 63 -2.84 11.87 2.44
N LYS A 64 -1.63 12.38 2.17
CA LYS A 64 -1.40 13.56 1.32
C LYS A 64 -1.95 13.34 -0.10
N THR A 65 -1.74 12.16 -0.66
CA THR A 65 -2.25 11.84 -2.00
C THR A 65 -3.78 11.72 -1.99
N ALA A 66 -4.36 11.03 -1.01
CA ALA A 66 -5.82 10.93 -0.86
C ALA A 66 -6.48 12.31 -0.70
N LEU A 67 -5.89 13.21 0.10
CA LEU A 67 -6.30 14.61 0.25
C LEU A 67 -6.32 15.36 -1.08
N ARG A 68 -5.28 15.19 -1.92
CA ARG A 68 -5.23 15.82 -3.25
C ARG A 68 -6.35 15.31 -4.16
N PHE A 69 -6.66 14.01 -4.10
CA PHE A 69 -7.80 13.43 -4.81
C PHE A 69 -9.14 14.01 -4.31
N SER A 70 -9.33 14.11 -2.99
CA SER A 70 -10.54 14.71 -2.39
C SER A 70 -10.74 16.16 -2.82
N ARG A 71 -9.65 16.94 -2.88
CA ARG A 71 -9.67 18.36 -3.28
C ARG A 71 -9.68 18.57 -4.80
N LYS A 72 -9.70 17.50 -5.61
CA LYS A 72 -9.61 17.55 -7.08
C LYS A 72 -8.35 18.29 -7.58
N GLN A 73 -7.26 18.26 -6.82
CA GLN A 73 -5.99 18.92 -7.12
C GLN A 73 -4.99 17.99 -7.84
N VAL A 74 -5.47 16.83 -8.31
CA VAL A 74 -4.66 15.85 -9.03
C VAL A 74 -4.59 16.26 -10.49
N ARG A 75 -3.38 16.56 -10.96
CA ARG A 75 -3.10 16.79 -12.38
C ARG A 75 -2.65 15.47 -13.00
N PRO A 76 -3.40 14.89 -13.95
CA PRO A 76 -3.00 13.66 -14.62
C PRO A 76 -1.66 13.82 -15.33
N SER A 77 -0.82 12.80 -15.27
CA SER A 77 0.51 12.77 -15.91
C SER A 77 0.77 11.36 -16.40
N LYS A 78 1.00 11.20 -17.71
CA LYS A 78 1.25 9.89 -18.33
C LYS A 78 2.50 9.25 -17.74
N ARG A 79 3.60 10.02 -17.65
CA ARG A 79 4.89 9.54 -17.12
C ARG A 79 4.75 9.07 -15.67
N THR A 80 4.13 9.89 -14.82
CA THR A 80 3.90 9.54 -13.41
C THR A 80 3.00 8.32 -13.27
N GLY A 81 1.92 8.25 -14.06
CA GLY A 81 1.00 7.11 -14.04
C GLY A 81 1.67 5.80 -14.44
N VAL A 82 2.43 5.79 -15.54
CA VAL A 82 3.18 4.61 -15.99
C VAL A 82 4.23 4.19 -14.95
N PHE A 83 5.00 5.14 -14.42
CA PHE A 83 6.01 4.84 -13.40
C PHE A 83 5.41 4.21 -12.15
N ILE A 84 4.34 4.80 -11.60
CA ILE A 84 3.64 4.27 -10.42
C ILE A 84 3.01 2.90 -10.72
N LEU A 85 2.43 2.72 -11.91
CA LEU A 85 1.88 1.42 -12.32
C LEU A 85 2.95 0.33 -12.39
N ILE A 86 4.10 0.62 -13.00
CA ILE A 86 5.20 -0.36 -13.10
C ILE A 86 5.66 -0.75 -11.71
N ILE A 87 5.97 0.22 -10.84
CA ILE A 87 6.42 -0.06 -9.47
C ILE A 87 5.34 -0.79 -8.67
N GLY A 88 4.08 -0.33 -8.74
CA GLY A 88 2.95 -0.94 -8.05
C GLY A 88 2.71 -2.38 -8.50
N SER A 89 2.81 -2.67 -9.80
CA SER A 89 2.67 -4.01 -10.35
C SER A 89 3.82 -4.93 -9.91
N ILE A 90 5.07 -4.50 -10.07
CA ILE A 90 6.24 -5.28 -9.62
C ILE A 90 6.10 -5.60 -8.13
N TYR A 91 5.76 -4.60 -7.32
CA TYR A 91 5.57 -4.77 -5.90
C TYR A 91 4.42 -5.73 -5.56
N PHE A 92 3.26 -5.59 -6.22
CA PHE A 92 2.13 -6.49 -6.04
C PHE A 92 2.50 -7.94 -6.34
N PHE A 93 3.10 -8.21 -7.50
CA PHE A 93 3.50 -9.56 -7.89
C PHE A 93 4.58 -10.15 -6.97
N ALA A 94 5.52 -9.34 -6.51
CA ALA A 94 6.50 -9.78 -5.52
C ALA A 94 5.82 -10.20 -4.20
N MET A 95 4.79 -9.49 -3.76
CA MET A 95 4.02 -9.86 -2.56
C MET A 95 3.14 -11.09 -2.77
N VAL A 96 2.55 -11.26 -3.96
CA VAL A 96 1.85 -12.50 -4.35
C VAL A 96 2.80 -13.68 -4.26
N LEU A 97 3.97 -13.57 -4.90
CA LEU A 97 4.99 -14.61 -4.86
C LEU A 97 5.42 -14.91 -3.43
N ARG A 98 5.69 -13.89 -2.61
CA ARG A 98 6.04 -14.06 -1.19
C ARG A 98 4.97 -14.83 -0.44
N MET A 99 3.70 -14.46 -0.60
CA MET A 99 2.58 -15.13 0.07
C MET A 99 2.47 -16.60 -0.38
N THR A 100 2.52 -16.86 -1.69
CA THR A 100 2.46 -18.22 -2.22
C THR A 100 3.62 -19.07 -1.70
N LEU A 101 4.83 -18.53 -1.71
CA LEU A 101 6.02 -19.21 -1.23
C LEU A 101 5.95 -19.49 0.28
N GLY A 102 5.44 -18.57 1.07
CA GLY A 102 5.23 -18.77 2.51
C GLY A 102 4.22 -19.86 2.83
N LEU A 103 3.12 -19.92 2.06
CA LEU A 103 2.07 -20.93 2.26
C LEU A 103 2.45 -22.33 1.73
N THR A 104 3.48 -22.46 0.89
CA THR A 104 3.77 -23.72 0.18
C THR A 104 5.16 -24.30 0.46
N LEU A 105 6.21 -23.51 0.31
CA LEU A 105 7.60 -24.01 0.29
C LEU A 105 8.43 -23.55 1.50
N TYR A 106 8.11 -22.40 2.06
CA TYR A 106 8.92 -21.74 3.10
C TYR A 106 8.09 -21.40 4.34
N THR A 107 7.26 -22.35 4.81
CA THR A 107 6.41 -22.21 6.00
C THR A 107 7.19 -21.92 7.27
N GLU A 108 8.41 -22.46 7.37
CA GLU A 108 9.30 -22.27 8.53
C GLU A 108 10.08 -20.95 8.48
N SER A 109 10.14 -20.29 7.32
CA SER A 109 10.88 -19.03 7.18
C SER A 109 10.01 -17.87 7.64
N ARG A 110 10.36 -17.28 8.77
CA ARG A 110 9.66 -16.12 9.36
C ARG A 110 9.46 -14.94 8.41
N TRP A 111 10.32 -14.78 7.40
CA TRP A 111 10.10 -13.78 6.35
C TRP A 111 8.90 -14.15 5.47
N PHE A 112 8.84 -15.38 4.98
CA PHE A 112 7.79 -15.84 4.08
C PHE A 112 6.48 -16.14 4.82
N SER A 113 6.54 -16.67 6.04
CA SER A 113 5.37 -17.06 6.84
C SER A 113 4.72 -15.94 7.62
N ASN A 114 5.28 -14.72 7.58
CA ASN A 114 4.60 -13.54 8.12
C ASN A 114 3.50 -13.05 7.14
N TYR A 115 2.38 -13.79 7.15
CA TYR A 115 1.25 -13.57 6.26
C TYR A 115 0.54 -12.25 6.56
N LEU A 116 0.43 -11.88 7.83
CA LEU A 116 -0.25 -10.66 8.26
C LEU A 116 0.46 -9.41 7.72
N SER A 117 1.78 -9.31 7.89
CA SER A 117 2.55 -8.21 7.29
C SER A 117 2.44 -8.21 5.76
N THR A 118 2.46 -9.39 5.14
CA THR A 118 2.33 -9.53 3.67
C THR A 118 0.96 -9.06 3.19
N ALA A 119 -0.12 -9.31 3.94
CA ALA A 119 -1.47 -8.86 3.59
C ALA A 119 -1.58 -7.33 3.51
N PHE A 120 -0.94 -6.59 4.43
CA PHE A 120 -0.93 -5.13 4.38
C PHE A 120 -0.06 -4.54 3.27
N HIS A 121 0.89 -5.31 2.74
CA HIS A 121 1.60 -4.91 1.52
C HIS A 121 0.67 -4.92 0.30
N TYR A 122 -0.35 -5.78 0.25
CA TYR A 122 -1.39 -5.68 -0.80
C TYR A 122 -2.19 -4.39 -0.70
N VAL A 123 -2.50 -3.91 0.51
CA VAL A 123 -3.20 -2.63 0.71
C VAL A 123 -2.40 -1.49 0.07
N LEU A 124 -1.09 -1.44 0.33
CA LEU A 124 -0.20 -0.45 -0.28
C LEU A 124 -0.08 -0.63 -1.80
N ALA A 125 0.04 -1.88 -2.27
CA ALA A 125 0.14 -2.17 -3.69
C ALA A 125 -1.13 -1.74 -4.46
N LEU A 126 -2.31 -2.07 -3.96
CA LEU A 126 -3.59 -1.66 -4.51
C LEU A 126 -3.75 -0.13 -4.51
N TYR A 127 -3.26 0.53 -3.46
CA TYR A 127 -3.23 2.00 -3.40
C TYR A 127 -2.41 2.58 -4.55
N LEU A 128 -1.19 2.08 -4.77
CA LEU A 128 -0.30 2.53 -5.85
C LEU A 128 -0.91 2.24 -7.22
N LEU A 129 -1.43 1.04 -7.44
CA LEU A 129 -2.07 0.65 -8.70
C LEU A 129 -3.26 1.55 -9.02
N LEU A 130 -4.11 1.87 -8.05
CA LEU A 130 -5.26 2.76 -8.25
C LEU A 130 -4.83 4.18 -8.61
N VAL A 131 -3.82 4.73 -7.92
CA VAL A 131 -3.25 6.05 -8.22
C VAL A 131 -2.64 6.07 -9.63
N GLY A 132 -1.80 5.08 -9.93
CA GLY A 132 -1.12 4.95 -11.22
C GLY A 132 -2.10 4.81 -12.38
N TRP A 133 -3.11 3.94 -12.22
CA TRP A 133 -4.18 3.75 -13.21
C TRP A 133 -4.94 5.04 -13.49
N HIS A 134 -5.30 5.80 -12.46
CA HIS A 134 -5.97 7.09 -12.64
C HIS A 134 -5.11 8.07 -13.44
N HIS A 135 -3.84 8.23 -13.05
CA HIS A 135 -2.91 9.13 -13.74
C HIS A 135 -2.70 8.72 -15.22
N HIS A 136 -2.59 7.42 -15.49
CA HIS A 136 -2.41 6.90 -16.84
C HIS A 136 -3.66 7.11 -17.71
N LYS A 137 -4.83 6.67 -17.24
CA LYS A 137 -6.09 6.72 -18.00
C LYS A 137 -6.52 8.15 -18.33
N MET A 138 -6.43 9.07 -17.37
CA MET A 138 -6.82 10.47 -17.59
C MET A 138 -5.81 11.22 -18.47
N ALA A 139 -4.53 10.87 -18.42
CA ALA A 139 -3.53 11.46 -19.31
C ALA A 139 -3.69 10.95 -20.76
N GLN A 140 -4.07 9.69 -20.96
CA GLN A 140 -4.38 9.15 -22.30
C GLN A 140 -5.59 9.85 -22.93
N HIS A 141 -6.68 10.02 -22.18
CA HIS A 141 -7.87 10.71 -22.67
C HIS A 141 -7.60 12.17 -23.08
N LYS A 142 -6.72 12.87 -22.34
CA LYS A 142 -6.35 14.25 -22.69
C LYS A 142 -5.55 14.34 -23.98
N LEU A 143 -4.71 13.35 -24.28
CA LEU A 143 -3.89 13.33 -25.50
C LEU A 143 -4.76 13.04 -26.73
N VAL A 144 -5.67 12.06 -26.66
CA VAL A 144 -6.57 11.71 -27.77
C VAL A 144 -7.44 12.90 -28.17
N ASN A 145 -7.98 13.65 -27.20
CA ASN A 145 -8.80 14.83 -27.45
C ASN A 145 -8.03 16.05 -27.99
N LEU A 146 -6.70 16.07 -27.94
CA LEU A 146 -5.88 17.14 -28.51
C LEU A 146 -5.41 16.82 -29.93
N SER A 147 -5.55 15.57 -30.36
CA SER A 147 -5.08 15.07 -31.66
C SER A 147 -6.20 14.81 -32.68
N GLY A 148 -7.46 15.02 -32.30
CA GLY A 148 -8.65 14.90 -33.17
C GLY A 148 -9.44 16.19 -33.15
#